data_AF-A0A962X434-F1
#
_entry.id   AF-A0A962X434-F1
#
_cell.length_a   1.000
_cell.length_b   1.000
_cell.length_c   1.000
_cell.angle_alpha   90.00
_cell.angle_beta   90.00
_cell.angle_gamma   90.00
#
_symmetry.space_group_name_H-M   'P 1'
#
loop_
_entity.id
_entity.type
_entity.pdbx_description
1 polymer ?
#
loop_
_entity_poly.entity_id
_entity_poly.type
_entity_poly.pdbx_seq_one_letter_code
_entity_poly.pdbx_strand_id
1 'polypeptide(L)' 'MIDWIFLLTTGFIAYHALTHRNEEGENDIGHLLFGAIALLFFMRVLVVDILKLI' A
#
# COMPACT_ATOMS: atom_id res chain seq x y z
N MET A 1 11.47 5.64 -13.94
CA MET A 1 10.50 6.72 -13.61
C MET A 1 9.14 6.13 -13.27
N ILE A 2 8.69 5.10 -14.00
CA ILE A 2 7.46 4.34 -13.71
C ILE A 2 7.50 3.73 -12.30
N ASP A 3 8.62 3.15 -11.87
CA ASP A 3 8.72 2.48 -10.56
C ASP A 3 8.49 3.42 -9.38
N TRP A 4 8.98 4.67 -9.49
CA TRP A 4 8.73 5.71 -8.48
C TRP A 4 7.27 6.13 -8.41
N ILE A 5 6.58 6.23 -9.56
CA ILE A 5 5.15 6.53 -9.61
C ILE A 5 4.36 5.36 -9.02
N PHE A 6 4.74 4.12 -9.36
CA PHE A 6 4.11 2.92 -8.85
C PHE A 6 4.29 2.79 -7.33
N LEU A 7 5.49 3.07 -6.83
CA LEU A 7 5.81 3.11 -5.42
C LEU A 7 4.95 4.16 -4.68
N LEU A 8 4.91 5.40 -5.17
CA LEU A 8 4.12 6.46 -4.55
C LEU A 8 2.63 6.14 -4.56
N THR A 9 2.12 5.61 -5.68
CA THR A 9 0.70 5.26 -5.82
C THR A 9 0.31 4.11 -4.90
N THR A 10 1.08 3.02 -4.89
CA THR A 10 0.82 1.86 -4.03
C THR A 10 0.97 2.19 -2.55
N GLY A 11 1.97 3.01 -2.19
CA GLY A 11 2.15 3.49 -0.82
C GLY A 11 1.00 4.37 -0.35
N PHE A 12 0.50 5.27 -1.21
CA PHE A 12 -0.66 6.11 -0.89
C PHE A 12 -1.94 5.29 -0.70
N ILE A 13 -2.20 4.34 -1.60
CA ILE A 13 -3.35 3.43 -1.49
C ILE A 13 -3.26 2.59 -0.22
N ALA A 14 -2.10 2.00 0.06
CA ALA A 14 -1.88 1.20 1.26
C ALA A 14 -2.13 2.02 2.53
N TYR A 15 -1.55 3.22 2.62
CA TYR A 15 -1.74 4.11 3.77
C TYR A 15 -3.22 4.49 3.95
N HIS A 16 -3.89 4.91 2.88
CA HIS A 16 -5.29 5.31 2.93
C HIS A 16 -6.18 4.12 3.34
N ALA A 17 -6.05 2.97 2.67
CA ALA A 17 -6.88 1.80 2.91
C ALA A 17 -6.68 1.18 4.30
N LEU A 18 -5.45 1.20 4.84
CA LEU A 18 -5.18 0.70 6.20
C LEU A 18 -5.65 1.66 7.30
N THR A 19 -5.58 2.96 7.04
CA THR A 19 -5.93 4.01 8.03
C THR A 19 -7.41 4.40 7.94
N HIS A 20 -8.09 4.05 6.84
CA HIS A 20 -9.51 4.35 6.66
C HIS A 20 -10.34 3.72 7.78
N ARG A 21 -11.25 4.52 8.34
CA ARG A 21 -12.24 4.10 9.32
C ARG A 21 -13.60 4.52 8.82
N ASN A 22 -14.58 3.65 9.00
CA ASN A 22 -15.97 3.95 8.69
C ASN A 22 -16.55 4.95 9.71
N GLU A 23 -17.81 5.36 9.52
CA GLU A 23 -18.49 6.33 10.38
C GLU A 23 -18.63 5.87 11.85
N GLU A 24 -18.55 4.57 12.10
CA GLU A 24 -18.59 3.95 13.42
C GLU A 24 -17.19 3.81 14.05
N GLY A 25 -16.12 4.19 13.33
CA GLY A 25 -14.72 4.08 13.78
C GLY A 25 -14.12 2.68 13.61
N GLU A 26 -14.89 1.74 13.07
CA GLU A 26 -14.43 0.40 12.75
C GLU A 26 -13.67 0.37 11.42
N ASN A 27 -12.77 -0.61 11.29
CA ASN A 27 -12.03 -0.81 10.07
C ASN A 27 -12.77 -1.86 9.25
N ASP A 28 -13.23 -1.49 8.06
CA ASP A 28 -13.89 -2.43 7.15
C ASP A 28 -12.86 -3.48 6.69
N ILE A 29 -13.16 -4.75 6.94
CA ILE A 29 -12.26 -5.88 6.62
C ILE A 29 -11.88 -5.85 5.13
N GLY A 30 -12.78 -5.45 4.23
CA GLY A 30 -12.48 -5.35 2.80
C GLY A 30 -11.37 -4.33 2.50
N HIS A 31 -11.48 -3.13 3.09
CA HIS A 31 -10.48 -2.08 2.97
C HIS A 31 -9.15 -2.49 3.60
N LEU A 32 -9.18 -3.14 4.76
CA LEU A 32 -7.98 -3.62 5.44
C LEU A 32 -7.23 -4.67 4.61
N LEU A 33 -7.95 -5.65 4.05
CA LEU A 33 -7.36 -6.69 3.21
C LEU A 33 -6.77 -6.11 1.91
N PHE A 34 -7.50 -5.19 1.26
CA PHE A 34 -7.00 -4.53 0.07
C PHE A 34 -5.77 -3.65 0.36
N GLY A 35 -5.80 -2.92 1.48
CA GLY A 35 -4.67 -2.12 1.96
C GLY A 35 -3.44 -2.97 2.29
N ALA A 36 -3.63 -4.15 2.90
CA ALA A 36 -2.55 -5.08 3.18
C ALA A 36 -1.91 -5.63 1.89
N ILE A 37 -2.70 -5.99 0.88
CA ILE A 37 -2.19 -6.43 -0.42
C ILE A 37 -1.42 -5.29 -1.10
N ALA A 38 -1.96 -4.07 -1.11
CA ALA A 38 -1.29 -2.89 -1.65
C ALA A 38 0.06 -2.63 -0.96
N LEU A 39 0.14 -2.83 0.37
CA LEU A 39 1.37 -2.71 1.13
C LEU A 39 2.42 -3.76 0.73
N LEU A 40 2.01 -5.00 0.46
CA LEU A 40 2.92 -6.05 -0.01
C LEU A 40 3.53 -5.70 -1.38
N PHE A 41 2.73 -5.15 -2.30
CA PHE A 41 3.24 -4.68 -3.59
C PHE A 41 4.16 -3.47 -3.44
N PHE A 42 3.80 -2.50 -2.60
CA PHE A 42 4.65 -1.37 -2.26
C PHE A 42 6.03 -1.86 -1.76
N MET A 43 6.04 -2.80 -0.80
CA MET A 43 7.27 -3.36 -0.24
C MET A 43 8.11 -4.08 -1.30
N ARG A 44 7.48 -4.85 -2.20
CA ARG A 44 8.19 -5.50 -3.31
C ARG A 44 8.88 -4.47 -4.20
N VAL A 45 8.16 -3.43 -4.63
CA VAL A 45 8.70 -2.39 -5.52
C VAL A 45 9.79 -1.59 -4.81
N LEU A 46 9.61 -1.26 -3.53
CA LEU A 46 10.62 -0.58 -2.74
C LEU A 46 11.91 -1.39 -2.64
N VAL A 47 11.81 -2.67 -2.26
CA VAL A 47 12.96 -3.51 -1.94
C VAL A 47 13.68 -4.01 -3.20
N VAL A 48 12.92 -4.48 -4.20
CA VAL A 48 13.48 -5.09 -5.41
C VAL A 48 13.80 -4.02 -6.47
N ASP A 49 12.82 -3.21 -6.83
CA ASP A 49 12.94 -2.33 -7.99
C ASP A 49 13.72 -1.03 -7.66
N ILE A 50 13.50 -0.46 -6.46
CA ILE A 50 14.16 0.79 -6.05
C ILE A 50 15.48 0.55 -5.31
N LEU A 51 15.45 -0.22 -4.22
CA LEU A 51 16.63 -0.47 -3.38
C LEU A 51 17.58 -1.52 -3.96
N LYS A 52 17.11 -2.34 -4.92
CA LYS A 52 17.90 -3.41 -5.58
C LYS A 52 18.59 -4.34 -4.59
N LEU A 53 17.91 -4.64 -3.49
CA LEU A 53 18.44 -5.49 -2.42
C LEU A 53 18.30 -6.99 -2.73
N ILE A 54 17.53 -7.32 -3.77
CA ILE A 54 17.27 -8.67 -4.28
C ILE A 54 17.44 -8.65 -5.79
#